data_AF-A0A9N8KCJ2-F1
#
_entry.id   AF-A0A9N8KCJ2-F1
#
_cell.length_a   1.000
_cell.length_b   1.000
_cell.length_c   1.000
_cell.angle_alpha   90.00
_cell.angle_beta   90.00
_cell.angle_gamma   90.00
#
_symmetry.space_group_name_H-M   'P 1'
#
loop_
_entity.id
_entity.type
_entity.pdbx_description
1 polymer ?
#
loop_
_entity_poly.entity_id
_entity_poly.type
_entity_poly.pdbx_seq_one_letter_code
_entity_poly.pdbx_strand_id
1 'polypeptide(L)'
;MPRPDLAALGISYRRIPLLAIGRHVYCDSRLILQILQERYPLFGAPLSGPDKAVQRLLQDWTNDQIFWHATHCLPFERSAAASSPAFLNDRSEGLGRPFRIEDMIKERPESYGYIRSMFQTLESFLEDGRDWIVGSANPSLADIDAVYIAQWIVTSPLMEGVTPERFISEKLFPFTYAWIYRFKQVVQDAEPGAPVPGTLSGREALDKITSAPATALQGDISDTDPLNLKLGQTVDIYPTDWASKHVDRGELVMLAANQVCIRNARGVLVHFPRWNFRIQVAEEGGSSISVTKADGLPLLDRPHRLFYHPLSPFSRKVYMVALELGTADRIELQTVVVAPVKYPGWSDDVPTVAESNPLAKLPTLVLGNNGDGVYDSKVICDFLEDEALTDKRSDPRPRNWRLRTLQACADGMMEAQVLILYEKKIRAENNIAYQAWIDGQTEKIMRGFDQLELEVGRGTLQAPANDSPASAAECAVAVCVAMMDIVEVQWRDDRPQLVEWFQRWQERDSFVETRPSVNWKTGEAADIGFGRDVLNGKKG
;
A
#
# COMPACT_ATOMS: atom_id res chain seq x y z
N MET A 1 18.11 12.41 12.72
CA MET A 1 18.94 12.83 13.89
C MET A 1 18.94 11.76 14.99
N PRO A 2 20.02 11.56 15.77
CA PRO A 2 19.99 10.63 16.89
C PRO A 2 19.10 11.13 18.04
N ARG A 3 18.39 10.22 18.71
CA ARG A 3 17.58 10.46 19.92
C ARG A 3 18.20 9.70 21.11
N PRO A 4 19.25 10.25 21.75
CA PRO A 4 20.07 9.50 22.71
C PRO A 4 19.29 9.00 23.92
N ASP A 5 18.30 9.77 24.40
CA ASP A 5 17.50 9.39 25.55
C ASP A 5 16.60 8.16 25.28
N LEU A 6 16.01 8.08 24.08
CA LEU A 6 15.23 6.91 23.66
C LEU A 6 16.12 5.69 23.42
N ALA A 7 17.28 5.91 22.77
CA ALA A 7 18.26 4.85 22.59
C ALA A 7 18.76 4.29 23.93
N ALA A 8 18.91 5.13 24.97
CA ALA A 8 19.27 4.69 26.31
C ALA A 8 18.19 3.80 26.95
N LEU A 9 16.92 4.04 26.64
CA LEU A 9 15.79 3.17 27.00
C LEU A 9 15.69 1.90 26.14
N GLY A 10 16.51 1.75 25.10
CA GLY A 10 16.40 0.67 24.13
C GLY A 10 15.18 0.80 23.22
N ILE A 11 14.79 2.03 22.89
CA ILE A 11 13.65 2.34 22.03
C ILE A 11 14.16 2.97 20.74
N SER A 12 13.80 2.36 19.61
CA SER A 12 14.09 2.85 18.26
C SER A 12 12.99 3.77 17.75
N TYR A 13 11.73 3.57 18.16
CA TYR A 13 10.58 4.37 17.75
C TYR A 13 10.88 5.86 17.82
N ARG A 14 10.81 6.55 16.67
CA ARG A 14 11.26 7.95 16.56
C ARG A 14 10.15 8.99 16.56
N ARG A 15 8.89 8.59 16.56
CA ARG A 15 7.78 9.56 16.56
C ARG A 15 7.57 10.09 17.98
N ILE A 16 6.90 11.24 18.04
CA ILE A 16 6.49 11.86 19.29
C ILE A 16 5.00 12.18 19.18
N PRO A 17 4.26 12.22 20.31
CA PRO A 17 4.72 12.01 21.69
C PRO A 17 4.92 10.52 22.06
N LEU A 18 5.48 10.32 23.26
CA LEU A 18 5.58 9.05 23.99
C LEU A 18 5.05 9.29 25.41
N LEU A 19 4.34 8.32 25.99
CA LEU A 19 3.90 8.37 27.38
C LEU A 19 4.59 7.28 28.18
N ALA A 20 5.24 7.62 29.29
CA ALA A 20 5.79 6.64 30.22
C ALA A 20 5.00 6.59 31.53
N ILE A 21 4.58 5.39 31.96
CA ILE A 21 3.99 5.16 33.27
C ILE A 21 4.71 3.97 33.93
N GLY A 22 5.52 4.27 34.95
CA GLY A 22 6.45 3.28 35.49
C GLY A 22 7.39 2.79 34.39
N ARG A 23 7.48 1.46 34.21
CA ARG A 23 8.29 0.83 33.15
C ARG A 23 7.58 0.68 31.80
N HIS A 24 6.31 1.12 31.70
CA HIS A 24 5.54 1.06 30.46
C HIS A 24 5.77 2.32 29.65
N VAL A 25 6.14 2.18 28.37
CA VAL A 25 6.25 3.27 27.42
C VAL A 25 5.25 3.02 26.29
N TYR A 26 4.30 3.94 26.11
CA TYR A 26 3.24 3.87 25.11
C TYR A 26 3.60 4.75 23.92
N CYS A 27 3.67 4.12 22.75
CA CYS A 27 3.92 4.74 21.46
C CYS A 27 2.59 5.05 20.77
N ASP A 28 2.58 6.14 20.00
CA ASP A 28 1.43 6.64 19.21
C ASP A 28 0.34 7.32 20.04
N SER A 29 -0.12 8.50 19.59
CA SER A 29 -1.12 9.30 20.30
C SER A 29 -2.46 8.57 20.44
N ARG A 30 -2.82 7.70 19.50
CA ARG A 30 -4.07 6.91 19.58
C ARG A 30 -4.10 6.04 20.83
N LEU A 31 -2.99 5.35 21.09
CA LEU A 31 -2.86 4.48 22.24
C LEU A 31 -2.70 5.31 23.52
N ILE A 32 -1.89 6.38 23.49
CA ILE A 32 -1.71 7.28 24.63
C ILE A 32 -3.06 7.83 25.11
N LEU A 33 -3.90 8.32 24.19
CA LEU A 33 -5.22 8.85 24.51
C LEU A 33 -6.16 7.77 25.07
N GLN A 34 -6.12 6.55 24.53
CA GLN A 34 -6.87 5.43 25.09
C GLN A 34 -6.45 5.13 26.54
N ILE A 35 -5.15 5.04 26.81
CA ILE A 35 -4.62 4.75 28.16
C ILE A 35 -4.96 5.87 29.14
N LEU A 36 -4.90 7.13 28.69
CA LEU A 36 -5.31 8.28 29.51
C LEU A 36 -6.81 8.23 29.80
N GLN A 37 -7.66 7.93 28.81
CA GLN A 37 -9.10 7.80 28.99
C GLN A 37 -9.49 6.65 29.93
N GLU A 38 -8.75 5.54 29.91
CA GLU A 38 -9.00 4.40 30.81
C GLU A 38 -8.63 4.72 32.27
N ARG A 39 -7.50 5.43 32.48
CA ARG A 39 -7.00 5.76 33.82
C ARG A 39 -7.63 7.00 34.42
N TYR A 40 -7.93 7.98 33.58
CA TYR A 40 -8.46 9.29 33.94
C TYR A 40 -9.64 9.64 33.01
N PRO A 41 -10.80 8.97 33.18
CA PRO A 41 -11.92 9.12 32.26
C PRO A 41 -12.40 10.57 32.18
N LEU A 42 -12.38 11.10 30.96
CA LEU A 42 -12.96 12.41 30.66
C LEU A 42 -14.47 12.39 30.95
N PHE A 43 -14.91 13.20 31.90
CA PHE A 43 -16.31 13.34 32.34
C PHE A 43 -17.08 12.03 32.62
N GLY A 44 -16.38 10.98 33.08
CA GLY A 44 -17.00 9.86 33.81
C GLY A 44 -17.45 8.63 33.02
N ALA A 45 -17.38 8.58 31.69
CA ALA A 45 -17.54 7.31 30.97
C ALA A 45 -16.91 7.32 29.56
N PRO A 46 -16.22 6.25 29.14
CA PRO A 46 -15.82 6.07 27.74
C PRO A 46 -17.04 5.95 26.81
N LEU A 47 -16.88 6.39 25.57
CA LEU A 47 -17.89 6.20 24.52
C LEU A 47 -18.12 4.71 24.25
N SER A 48 -19.32 4.36 23.82
CA SER A 48 -19.71 3.00 23.43
C SER A 48 -20.58 2.99 22.17
N GLY A 49 -20.82 1.81 21.60
CA GLY A 49 -21.71 1.67 20.44
C GLY A 49 -21.29 2.54 19.25
N PRO A 50 -22.26 3.15 18.53
CA PRO A 50 -21.99 4.01 17.38
C PRO A 50 -21.05 5.19 17.68
N ASP A 51 -21.15 5.80 18.86
CA ASP A 51 -20.34 6.97 19.21
C ASP A 51 -18.85 6.61 19.33
N LYS A 52 -18.54 5.41 19.84
CA LYS A 52 -17.17 4.89 19.86
C LYS A 52 -16.65 4.62 18.45
N ALA A 53 -17.51 4.16 17.54
CA ALA A 53 -17.13 3.97 16.14
C ALA A 53 -16.85 5.31 15.46
N VAL A 54 -17.68 6.33 15.68
CA VAL A 54 -17.46 7.70 15.20
C VAL A 54 -16.15 8.26 15.73
N GLN A 55 -15.89 8.13 17.03
CA GLN A 55 -14.62 8.52 17.64
C GLN A 55 -13.43 7.88 16.91
N ARG A 56 -13.49 6.56 16.67
CA ARG A 56 -12.39 5.84 16.01
C ARG A 56 -12.18 6.29 14.56
N LEU A 57 -13.26 6.52 13.82
CA LEU A 57 -13.19 7.02 12.46
C LEU A 57 -12.58 8.43 12.41
N LEU A 58 -12.96 9.31 13.35
CA LEU A 58 -12.38 10.65 13.46
C LEU A 58 -10.90 10.58 13.83
N GLN A 59 -10.54 9.71 14.78
CA GLN A 59 -9.15 9.47 15.15
C GLN A 59 -8.30 9.07 13.93
N ASP A 60 -8.75 8.10 13.14
CA ASP A 60 -7.98 7.61 12.00
C ASP A 60 -8.00 8.61 10.84
N TRP A 61 -9.14 9.22 10.53
CA TRP A 61 -9.27 10.22 9.47
C TRP A 61 -8.41 11.46 9.72
N THR A 62 -8.48 12.04 10.92
CA THR A 62 -7.74 13.25 11.27
C THR A 62 -6.23 12.99 11.26
N ASN A 63 -5.79 11.89 11.86
CA ASN A 63 -4.36 11.56 11.97
C ASN A 63 -3.73 11.08 10.66
N ASP A 64 -4.43 10.25 9.87
CA ASP A 64 -3.82 9.59 8.70
C ASP A 64 -4.05 10.36 7.40
N GLN A 65 -5.20 11.02 7.24
CA GLN A 65 -5.56 11.72 6.00
C GLN A 65 -5.34 13.22 6.13
N ILE A 66 -5.98 13.86 7.11
CA ILE A 66 -6.03 15.33 7.19
C ILE A 66 -4.70 15.92 7.66
N PHE A 67 -4.01 15.28 8.60
CA PHE A 67 -2.78 15.80 9.20
C PHE A 67 -1.75 16.24 8.14
N TRP A 68 -1.49 15.42 7.13
CA TRP A 68 -0.51 15.74 6.10
C TRP A 68 -0.90 16.96 5.27
N HIS A 69 -2.18 17.10 4.91
CA HIS A 69 -2.68 18.29 4.23
C HIS A 69 -2.58 19.55 5.10
N ALA A 70 -2.85 19.44 6.40
CA ALA A 70 -2.69 20.56 7.32
C ALA A 70 -1.21 20.98 7.43
N THR A 71 -0.27 20.03 7.44
CA THR A 71 1.16 20.35 7.40
C THR A 71 1.59 20.99 6.08
N HIS A 72 1.03 20.60 4.93
CA HIS A 72 1.33 21.25 3.64
C HIS A 72 0.85 22.69 3.56
N CYS A 73 -0.16 23.06 4.35
CA CYS A 73 -0.57 24.45 4.48
C CYS A 73 0.50 25.31 5.15
N LEU A 74 1.32 24.77 6.06
CA LEU A 74 2.27 25.57 6.83
C LEU A 74 3.23 26.40 5.96
N PRO A 75 3.58 27.63 6.39
CA PRO A 75 4.47 28.51 5.67
C PRO A 75 5.94 28.16 5.97
N PHE A 76 6.37 26.94 5.63
CA PHE A 76 7.75 26.47 5.84
C PHE A 76 8.79 27.43 5.25
N GLU A 77 8.48 28.06 4.11
CA GLU A 77 9.32 29.06 3.45
C GLU A 77 9.58 30.32 4.28
N ARG A 78 8.73 30.59 5.28
CA ARG A 78 8.85 31.75 6.18
C ARG A 78 9.59 31.42 7.49
N SER A 79 9.90 30.14 7.74
CA SER A 79 10.50 29.68 8.99
C SER A 79 11.96 29.27 8.78
N ALA A 80 12.90 30.04 9.34
CA ALA A 80 14.33 29.73 9.25
C ALA A 80 14.70 28.35 9.84
N ALA A 81 14.00 27.92 10.89
CA ALA A 81 14.21 26.60 11.49
C ALA A 81 13.71 25.48 10.55
N ALA A 82 12.52 25.67 9.98
CA ALA A 82 11.86 24.66 9.17
C ALA A 82 12.39 24.60 7.72
N SER A 83 13.07 25.64 7.25
CA SER A 83 13.81 25.67 5.99
C SER A 83 15.30 25.32 6.12
N SER A 84 15.76 25.01 7.34
CA SER A 84 17.15 24.60 7.54
C SER A 84 17.45 23.25 6.87
N PRO A 85 18.65 23.04 6.29
CA PRO A 85 19.03 21.75 5.72
C PRO A 85 18.93 20.59 6.72
N ALA A 86 19.22 20.84 7.99
CA ALA A 86 19.11 19.82 9.05
C ALA A 86 17.68 19.33 9.22
N PHE A 87 16.70 20.24 9.25
CA PHE A 87 15.29 19.90 9.35
C PHE A 87 14.79 19.15 8.12
N LEU A 88 15.10 19.66 6.91
CA LEU A 88 14.67 19.04 5.65
C LEU A 88 15.26 17.64 5.47
N ASN A 89 16.53 17.45 5.83
CA ASN A 89 17.18 16.14 5.80
C ASN A 89 16.55 15.18 6.82
N ASP A 90 16.28 15.63 8.05
CA ASP A 90 15.63 14.79 9.07
C ASP A 90 14.23 14.34 8.65
N ARG A 91 13.45 15.23 8.02
CA ARG A 91 12.13 14.91 7.47
C ARG A 91 12.21 13.99 6.26
N SER A 92 13.17 14.21 5.37
CA SER A 92 13.40 13.34 4.22
C SER A 92 13.77 11.91 4.66
N GLU A 93 14.64 11.79 5.66
CA GLU A 93 15.02 10.50 6.27
C GLU A 93 13.81 9.80 6.89
N GLY A 94 12.98 10.54 7.65
CA GLY A 94 11.78 10.01 8.29
C GLY A 94 10.71 9.55 7.30
N LEU A 95 10.54 10.27 6.19
CA LEU A 95 9.54 9.95 5.15
C LEU A 95 10.05 8.95 4.11
N GLY A 96 11.36 8.70 4.05
CA GLY A 96 11.98 7.84 3.04
C GLY A 96 11.97 8.43 1.62
N ARG A 97 11.66 9.72 1.46
CA ARG A 97 11.62 10.44 0.19
C ARG A 97 12.03 11.90 0.39
N PRO A 98 12.47 12.63 -0.66
CA PRO A 98 12.83 14.04 -0.52
C PRO A 98 11.68 14.88 0.06
N PHE A 99 11.98 15.68 1.08
CA PHE A 99 11.06 16.65 1.68
C PHE A 99 11.50 18.06 1.29
N ARG A 100 10.80 18.66 0.32
CA ARG A 100 11.19 19.95 -0.31
C ARG A 100 10.08 20.99 -0.14
N ILE A 101 10.46 22.21 0.22
CA ILE A 101 9.51 23.30 0.46
C ILE A 101 8.81 23.70 -0.85
N GLU A 102 9.52 23.64 -1.98
CA GLU A 102 8.98 23.99 -3.29
C GLU A 102 7.81 23.08 -3.69
N ASP A 103 7.93 21.79 -3.42
CA ASP A 103 6.88 20.80 -3.68
C ASP A 103 5.66 21.10 -2.78
N MET A 104 5.89 21.41 -1.49
CA MET A 104 4.81 21.77 -0.57
C MET A 104 4.06 23.04 -1.01
N ILE A 105 4.77 24.08 -1.47
CA ILE A 105 4.15 25.30 -2.00
C ILE A 105 3.29 24.98 -3.22
N LYS A 106 3.80 24.14 -4.13
CA LYS A 106 3.09 23.73 -5.34
C LYS A 106 1.82 22.93 -5.05
N GLU A 107 1.86 22.05 -4.07
CA GLU A 107 0.75 21.17 -3.66
C GLU A 107 -0.24 21.84 -2.68
N ARG A 108 0.11 23.01 -2.14
CA ARG A 108 -0.69 23.75 -1.16
C ARG A 108 -2.14 24.03 -1.61
N PRO A 109 -2.42 24.43 -2.87
CA PRO A 109 -3.79 24.66 -3.32
C PRO A 109 -4.69 23.43 -3.20
N GLU A 110 -4.16 22.23 -3.47
CA GLU A 110 -4.90 20.99 -3.30
C GLU A 110 -5.18 20.73 -1.82
N SER A 111 -4.19 20.96 -0.96
CA SER A 111 -4.33 20.80 0.49
C SER A 111 -5.42 21.73 1.07
N TYR A 112 -5.58 22.96 0.56
CA TYR A 112 -6.71 23.81 0.95
C TYR A 112 -8.07 23.18 0.63
N GLY A 113 -8.18 22.41 -0.46
CA GLY A 113 -9.39 21.64 -0.78
C GLY A 113 -9.72 20.60 0.28
N TYR A 114 -8.71 19.83 0.73
CA TYR A 114 -8.88 18.86 1.81
C TYR A 114 -9.25 19.50 3.14
N ILE A 115 -8.59 20.62 3.51
CA ILE A 115 -8.94 21.32 4.73
C ILE A 115 -10.36 21.90 4.65
N ARG A 116 -10.76 22.50 3.51
CA ARG A 116 -12.13 22.96 3.33
C ARG A 116 -13.14 21.81 3.47
N SER A 117 -12.85 20.65 2.90
CA SER A 117 -13.70 19.45 3.03
C SER A 117 -13.80 18.97 4.48
N MET A 118 -12.69 19.04 5.24
CA MET A 118 -12.70 18.75 6.67
C MET A 118 -13.66 19.69 7.41
N PHE A 119 -13.57 21.00 7.18
CA PHE A 119 -14.48 21.98 7.80
C PHE A 119 -15.94 21.75 7.38
N GLN A 120 -16.22 21.38 6.13
CA GLN A 120 -17.59 21.03 5.69
C GLN A 120 -18.15 19.81 6.44
N THR A 121 -17.31 18.80 6.65
CA THR A 121 -17.70 17.59 7.38
C THR A 121 -17.96 17.90 8.86
N LEU A 122 -17.08 18.66 9.50
CA LEU A 122 -17.26 19.12 10.89
C LEU A 122 -18.50 20.00 11.04
N GLU A 123 -18.76 20.88 10.07
CA GLU A 123 -19.97 21.70 10.04
C GLU A 123 -21.22 20.81 10.01
N SER A 124 -21.20 19.76 9.20
CA SER A 124 -22.32 18.81 9.08
C SER A 124 -22.57 18.01 10.38
N PHE A 125 -21.54 17.78 11.20
CA PHE A 125 -21.74 17.20 12.53
C PHE A 125 -22.45 18.14 13.49
N LEU A 126 -22.31 19.45 13.30
CA LEU A 126 -22.67 20.48 14.26
C LEU A 126 -23.86 21.36 13.79
N GLU A 127 -24.32 21.19 12.55
CA GLU A 127 -25.35 22.04 11.93
C GLU A 127 -26.72 21.94 12.60
N ASP A 128 -26.96 20.89 13.38
CA ASP A 128 -28.17 20.74 14.21
C ASP A 128 -28.09 21.52 15.53
N GLY A 129 -27.00 22.25 15.77
CA GLY A 129 -26.81 23.10 16.94
C GLY A 129 -26.33 22.36 18.18
N ARG A 130 -25.92 21.08 18.08
CA ARG A 130 -25.31 20.37 19.19
C ARG A 130 -23.99 21.02 19.63
N ASP A 131 -23.67 20.88 20.91
CA ASP A 131 -22.45 21.48 21.47
C ASP A 131 -21.19 20.64 21.21
N TRP A 132 -21.32 19.31 21.06
CA TRP A 132 -20.22 18.36 20.93
C TRP A 132 -20.53 17.31 19.87
N ILE A 133 -19.51 16.72 19.25
CA ILE A 133 -19.63 15.88 18.02
C ILE A 133 -20.70 14.78 18.15
N VAL A 134 -20.71 14.08 19.28
CA VAL A 134 -21.65 12.96 19.56
C VAL A 134 -22.94 13.41 20.27
N GLY A 135 -23.16 14.72 20.41
CA GLY A 135 -24.35 15.27 21.07
C GLY A 135 -24.40 15.06 22.59
N SER A 136 -23.26 14.78 23.22
CA SER A 136 -23.13 14.65 24.67
C SER A 136 -23.30 16.00 25.39
N ALA A 137 -23.42 15.99 26.72
CA ALA A 137 -23.47 17.23 27.52
C ALA A 137 -22.07 17.87 27.71
N ASN A 138 -21.02 17.05 27.73
CA ASN A 138 -19.62 17.46 27.89
C ASN A 138 -18.80 16.96 26.69
N PRO A 139 -17.63 17.55 26.39
CA PRO A 139 -16.79 17.07 25.31
C PRO A 139 -16.28 15.67 25.62
N SER A 140 -16.10 14.89 24.56
CA SER A 140 -15.65 13.51 24.61
C SER A 140 -14.29 13.36 23.94
N LEU A 141 -13.76 12.13 23.94
CA LEU A 141 -12.56 11.84 23.17
C LEU A 141 -12.78 12.02 21.66
N ALA A 142 -14.02 11.93 21.17
CA ALA A 142 -14.34 12.19 19.77
C ALA A 142 -14.10 13.66 19.41
N ASP A 143 -14.40 14.57 20.35
CA ASP A 143 -14.11 15.99 20.18
C ASP A 143 -12.61 16.23 20.15
N ILE A 144 -11.82 15.63 21.04
CA ILE A 144 -10.36 15.73 21.04
C ILE A 144 -9.75 15.22 19.72
N ASP A 145 -10.16 14.03 19.28
CA ASP A 145 -9.67 13.38 18.05
C ASP A 145 -10.04 14.20 16.78
N ALA A 146 -11.14 14.95 16.81
CA ALA A 146 -11.58 15.80 15.69
C ALA A 146 -11.01 17.23 15.73
N VAL A 147 -10.91 17.84 16.90
CA VAL A 147 -10.74 19.29 17.04
C VAL A 147 -9.31 19.76 16.83
N TYR A 148 -8.30 18.94 17.16
CA TYR A 148 -6.93 19.45 17.34
C TYR A 148 -6.36 20.10 16.06
N ILE A 149 -6.63 19.54 14.87
CA ILE A 149 -6.21 20.15 13.59
C ILE A 149 -7.00 21.42 13.31
N ALA A 150 -8.32 21.37 13.47
CA ALA A 150 -9.20 22.51 13.18
C ALA A 150 -8.88 23.70 14.11
N GLN A 151 -8.71 23.45 15.41
CA GLN A 151 -8.27 24.43 16.38
C GLN A 151 -6.86 24.93 16.09
N TRP A 152 -5.92 24.07 15.69
CA TRP A 152 -4.57 24.50 15.31
C TRP A 152 -4.63 25.48 14.12
N ILE A 153 -5.43 25.18 13.10
CA ILE A 153 -5.63 26.06 11.93
C ILE A 153 -6.25 27.40 12.33
N VAL A 154 -7.26 27.39 13.22
CA VAL A 154 -8.03 28.60 13.57
C VAL A 154 -7.32 29.47 14.60
N THR A 155 -6.58 28.88 15.54
CA THR A 155 -6.15 29.58 16.76
C THR A 155 -4.64 29.69 16.92
N SER A 156 -3.85 28.95 16.14
CA SER A 156 -2.39 29.01 16.23
C SER A 156 -1.84 30.23 15.47
N PRO A 157 -0.96 31.04 16.09
CA PRO A 157 -0.25 32.09 15.37
C PRO A 157 0.55 31.57 14.16
N LEU A 158 0.97 30.31 14.18
CA LEU A 158 1.68 29.68 13.04
C LEU A 158 0.79 29.48 11.81
N MET A 159 -0.53 29.48 11.99
CA MET A 159 -1.53 29.26 10.95
C MET A 159 -2.24 30.56 10.53
N GLU A 160 -1.88 31.69 11.15
CA GLU A 160 -2.48 32.98 10.86
C GLU A 160 -2.21 33.42 9.41
N GLY A 161 -3.29 33.68 8.66
CA GLY A 161 -3.22 34.05 7.24
C GLY A 161 -2.75 32.94 6.30
N VAL A 162 -2.59 31.71 6.81
CA VAL A 162 -2.13 30.56 6.03
C VAL A 162 -3.27 29.95 5.20
N THR A 163 -4.46 29.87 5.77
CA THR A 163 -5.66 29.43 5.05
C THR A 163 -6.44 30.67 4.56
N PRO A 164 -6.69 30.82 3.25
CA PRO A 164 -7.43 31.97 2.75
C PRO A 164 -8.87 32.02 3.30
N GLU A 165 -9.30 33.18 3.81
CA GLU A 165 -10.64 33.38 4.41
C GLU A 165 -11.81 33.02 3.49
N ARG A 166 -11.60 33.15 2.17
CA ARG A 166 -12.56 32.76 1.13
C ARG A 166 -12.82 31.24 1.07
N PHE A 167 -11.95 30.44 1.67
CA PHE A 167 -12.09 28.98 1.72
C PHE A 167 -12.53 28.51 3.10
N ILE A 168 -12.03 29.16 4.16
CA ILE A 168 -12.29 28.81 5.55
C ILE A 168 -12.40 30.10 6.36
N SER A 169 -13.57 30.35 6.93
CA SER A 169 -13.82 31.47 7.83
C SER A 169 -15.05 31.17 8.69
N GLU A 170 -15.18 31.89 9.81
CA GLU A 170 -16.35 31.80 10.70
C GLU A 170 -17.67 32.08 9.97
N LYS A 171 -17.65 32.93 8.94
CA LYS A 171 -18.82 33.18 8.09
C LYS A 171 -19.25 31.95 7.28
N LEU A 172 -18.29 31.12 6.87
CA LEU A 172 -18.55 29.93 6.05
C LEU A 172 -18.87 28.70 6.90
N PHE A 173 -18.29 28.61 8.11
CA PHE A 173 -18.42 27.46 9.01
C PHE A 173 -18.73 27.90 10.45
N PRO A 174 -19.85 28.62 10.67
CA PRO A 174 -20.16 29.20 11.98
C PRO A 174 -20.27 28.17 13.11
N PHE A 175 -20.84 26.98 12.84
CA PHE A 175 -21.00 25.96 13.88
C PHE A 175 -19.66 25.35 14.27
N THR A 176 -18.80 25.06 13.29
CA THR A 176 -17.44 24.55 13.52
C THR A 176 -16.59 25.55 14.31
N TYR A 177 -16.62 26.83 13.97
CA TYR A 177 -15.87 27.87 14.70
C TYR A 177 -16.38 28.02 16.14
N ALA A 178 -17.71 28.03 16.33
CA ALA A 178 -18.30 28.08 17.66
C ALA A 178 -17.85 26.87 18.53
N TRP A 179 -17.86 25.66 17.96
CA TRP A 179 -17.37 24.45 18.63
C TRP A 179 -15.88 24.52 18.96
N ILE A 180 -15.02 24.99 18.03
CA ILE A 180 -13.58 25.18 18.28
C ILE A 180 -13.34 26.13 19.46
N TYR A 181 -14.02 27.28 19.48
CA TYR A 181 -13.87 28.25 20.57
C TYR A 181 -14.42 27.73 21.89
N ARG A 182 -15.54 27.00 21.86
CA ARG A 182 -16.10 26.33 23.03
C ARG A 182 -15.13 25.30 23.60
N PHE A 183 -14.55 24.46 22.76
CA PHE A 183 -13.55 23.47 23.17
C PHE A 183 -12.31 24.15 23.78
N LYS A 184 -11.79 25.19 23.11
CA LYS A 184 -10.67 25.98 23.64
C LYS A 184 -10.98 26.57 25.01
N GLN A 185 -12.18 27.11 25.22
CA GLN A 185 -12.60 27.63 26.52
C GLN A 185 -12.64 26.54 27.59
N VAL A 186 -13.20 25.36 27.28
CA VAL A 186 -13.20 24.22 28.22
C VAL A 186 -11.79 23.84 28.67
N VAL A 187 -10.83 23.84 27.74
CA VAL A 187 -9.41 23.57 28.08
C VAL A 187 -8.83 24.66 28.98
N GLN A 188 -9.12 25.93 28.69
CA GLN A 188 -8.66 27.06 29.51
C GLN A 188 -9.26 27.05 30.92
N ASP A 189 -10.54 26.67 31.05
CA ASP A 189 -11.22 26.58 32.34
C ASP A 189 -10.68 25.42 33.19
N ALA A 190 -10.19 24.35 32.55
CA ALA A 190 -9.57 23.22 33.23
C ALA A 190 -8.12 23.48 33.69
N GLU A 191 -7.41 24.41 33.04
CA GLU A 191 -5.98 24.65 33.25
C GLU A 191 -5.61 25.07 34.69
N PRO A 192 -6.31 26.01 35.37
CA PRO A 192 -5.98 26.39 36.75
C PRO A 192 -6.12 25.24 37.77
N GLY A 193 -6.93 24.24 37.47
CA GLY A 193 -7.13 23.05 38.30
C GLY A 193 -6.09 21.95 38.06
N ALA A 194 -5.30 22.05 36.99
CA ALA A 194 -4.33 21.02 36.61
C ALA A 194 -2.98 21.23 37.33
N PRO A 195 -2.38 20.17 37.90
CA PRO A 195 -1.01 20.25 38.39
C PRO A 195 -0.05 20.61 37.26
N VAL A 196 0.82 21.60 37.48
CA VAL A 196 1.87 21.96 36.51
C VAL A 196 2.86 20.79 36.41
N PRO A 197 3.06 20.18 35.22
CA PRO A 197 4.01 19.09 35.07
C PRO A 197 5.46 19.56 35.31
N GLY A 198 6.23 18.81 36.09
CA GLY A 198 7.67 19.04 36.23
C GLY A 198 8.47 18.56 35.01
N THR A 199 9.62 19.18 34.76
CA THR A 199 10.57 18.75 33.72
C THR A 199 11.52 17.70 34.27
N LEU A 200 11.78 16.64 33.51
CA LEU A 200 12.80 15.63 33.80
C LEU A 200 13.90 15.68 32.74
N SER A 201 15.15 15.50 33.16
CA SER A 201 16.24 15.18 32.23
C SER A 201 16.07 13.77 31.67
N GLY A 202 16.70 13.49 30.51
CA GLY A 202 16.69 12.15 29.91
C GLY A 202 17.22 11.07 30.86
N ARG A 203 18.23 11.42 31.69
CA ARG A 203 18.79 10.52 32.70
C ARG A 203 17.80 10.22 33.84
N GLU A 204 17.11 11.23 34.36
CA GLU A 204 16.10 11.04 35.41
C GLU A 204 14.92 10.21 34.90
N ALA A 205 14.48 10.45 33.66
CA ALA A 205 13.44 9.65 33.02
C ALA A 205 13.87 8.19 32.87
N LEU A 206 15.09 7.94 32.35
CA LEU A 206 15.67 6.60 32.24
C LEU A 206 15.68 5.87 33.60
N ASP A 207 16.21 6.53 34.64
CA ASP A 207 16.34 5.93 35.97
C ASP A 207 14.95 5.65 36.57
N LYS A 208 13.97 6.55 36.42
CA LYS A 208 12.59 6.33 36.89
C LYS A 208 11.89 5.18 36.16
N ILE A 209 12.05 5.07 34.84
CA ILE A 209 11.38 4.03 34.03
C ILE A 209 11.98 2.66 34.33
N THR A 210 13.31 2.55 34.35
CA THR A 210 14.01 1.27 34.52
C THR A 210 13.99 0.74 35.96
N SER A 211 13.89 1.63 36.97
CA SER A 211 13.77 1.24 38.38
C SER A 211 12.33 0.99 38.84
N ALA A 212 11.32 1.35 38.04
CA ALA A 212 9.92 1.13 38.39
C ALA A 212 9.63 -0.37 38.61
N PRO A 213 8.75 -0.76 39.56
CA PRO A 213 8.46 -2.16 39.87
C PRO A 213 7.96 -2.98 38.65
N ALA A 214 8.15 -4.30 38.72
CA ALA A 214 7.59 -5.19 37.72
C ALA A 214 6.05 -5.16 37.78
N THR A 215 5.45 -5.02 36.63
CA THR A 215 4.01 -5.06 36.42
C THR A 215 3.64 -6.38 35.76
N ALA A 216 2.51 -6.95 36.19
CA ALA A 216 2.00 -8.18 35.60
C ALA A 216 1.63 -7.96 34.12
N LEU A 217 1.76 -9.02 33.33
CA LEU A 217 1.32 -9.02 31.94
C LEU A 217 -0.20 -8.87 31.87
N GLN A 218 -0.66 -8.17 30.84
CA GLN A 218 -2.07 -8.04 30.47
C GLN A 218 -2.17 -8.37 28.99
N GLY A 219 -3.32 -8.83 28.50
CA GLY A 219 -3.50 -9.19 27.09
C GLY A 219 -4.24 -10.49 26.86
N ASP A 220 -4.76 -10.65 25.66
CA ASP A 220 -5.50 -11.82 25.20
C ASP A 220 -4.83 -12.33 23.91
N ILE A 221 -4.07 -13.42 24.00
CA ILE A 221 -3.71 -14.16 22.78
C ILE A 221 -4.91 -15.03 22.46
N SER A 222 -5.72 -14.56 21.52
CA SER A 222 -6.68 -15.44 20.87
C SER A 222 -5.93 -16.43 19.99
N ASP A 223 -6.33 -17.70 20.03
CA ASP A 223 -5.92 -18.72 19.05
C ASP A 223 -6.35 -18.36 17.61
N THR A 224 -7.17 -17.31 17.45
CA THR A 224 -7.64 -16.78 16.17
C THR A 224 -6.93 -15.48 15.76
N ASP A 225 -5.83 -15.11 16.41
CA ASP A 225 -5.05 -13.96 15.97
C ASP A 225 -4.47 -14.21 14.57
N PRO A 226 -4.68 -13.33 13.58
CA PRO A 226 -4.27 -13.59 12.20
C PRO A 226 -2.74 -13.65 12.02
N LEU A 227 -1.96 -13.13 12.97
CA LEU A 227 -0.50 -13.18 12.90
C LEU A 227 0.09 -14.49 13.47
N ASN A 228 -0.73 -15.34 14.09
CA ASN A 228 -0.30 -16.60 14.73
C ASN A 228 0.90 -16.44 15.70
N LEU A 229 1.04 -15.24 16.30
CA LEU A 229 2.12 -14.93 17.23
C LEU A 229 1.86 -15.51 18.61
N LYS A 230 2.94 -15.87 19.31
CA LYS A 230 2.90 -16.47 20.65
C LYS A 230 3.66 -15.60 21.65
N LEU A 231 3.12 -15.47 22.86
CA LEU A 231 3.83 -14.82 23.97
C LEU A 231 5.21 -15.48 24.17
N GLY A 232 6.20 -14.67 24.47
CA GLY A 232 7.59 -15.08 24.64
C GLY A 232 8.42 -15.06 23.36
N GLN A 233 7.81 -14.96 22.17
CA GLN A 233 8.58 -14.82 20.93
C GLN A 233 9.29 -13.47 20.87
N THR A 234 10.53 -13.44 20.39
CA THR A 234 11.15 -12.16 20.02
C THR A 234 10.50 -11.65 18.75
N VAL A 235 10.02 -10.41 18.76
CA VAL A 235 9.36 -9.76 17.62
C VAL A 235 9.97 -8.38 17.34
N ASP A 236 9.87 -7.98 16.08
CA ASP A 236 10.15 -6.63 15.59
C ASP A 236 8.83 -5.87 15.37
N ILE A 237 8.79 -4.62 15.83
CA ILE A 237 7.63 -3.73 15.70
C ILE A 237 8.07 -2.39 15.11
N TYR A 238 7.33 -1.90 14.11
CA TYR A 238 7.58 -0.60 13.48
C TYR A 238 6.34 -0.05 12.76
N PRO A 239 6.23 1.27 12.56
CA PRO A 239 5.11 1.87 11.83
C PRO A 239 5.13 1.52 10.34
N THR A 240 3.96 1.42 9.71
CA THR A 240 3.83 1.06 8.28
C THR A 240 3.74 2.26 7.33
N ASP A 241 3.47 3.45 7.85
CA ASP A 241 3.19 4.67 7.08
C ASP A 241 4.43 5.58 6.92
N TRP A 242 5.10 5.97 8.01
CA TRP A 242 6.37 6.72 7.96
C TRP A 242 7.31 6.33 9.11
N ALA A 243 8.59 6.65 9.02
CA ALA A 243 9.59 6.21 10.01
C ALA A 243 9.69 4.68 10.18
N SER A 244 9.30 3.89 9.17
CA SER A 244 9.31 2.43 9.16
C SER A 244 10.70 1.81 9.36
N LYS A 245 11.78 2.57 9.12
CA LYS A 245 13.17 2.13 9.34
C LYS A 245 13.58 2.07 10.82
N HIS A 246 12.72 2.50 11.73
CA HIS A 246 12.99 2.60 13.17
C HIS A 246 12.28 1.46 13.88
N VAL A 247 12.98 0.33 14.00
CA VAL A 247 12.44 -0.97 14.45
C VAL A 247 12.74 -1.21 15.92
N ASP A 248 11.70 -1.43 16.71
CA ASP A 248 11.81 -1.86 18.10
C ASP A 248 11.76 -3.38 18.19
N ARG A 249 12.74 -3.97 18.87
CA ARG A 249 12.87 -5.41 19.05
C ARG A 249 12.71 -5.79 20.51
N GLY A 250 11.94 -6.83 20.78
CA GLY A 250 11.81 -7.37 22.13
C GLY A 250 10.96 -8.62 22.20
N GLU A 251 10.90 -9.21 23.39
CA GLU A 251 10.05 -10.35 23.70
C GLU A 251 8.57 -9.90 23.68
N LEU A 252 7.73 -10.55 22.89
CA LEU A 252 6.29 -10.32 22.85
C LEU A 252 5.66 -10.74 24.17
N VAL A 253 5.13 -9.78 24.92
CA VAL A 253 4.60 -10.01 26.27
C VAL A 253 3.11 -9.67 26.40
N MET A 254 2.53 -9.05 25.38
CA MET A 254 1.10 -8.84 25.23
C MET A 254 0.76 -8.77 23.76
N LEU A 255 -0.32 -9.44 23.38
CA LEU A 255 -1.03 -9.21 22.13
C LEU A 255 -2.51 -9.10 22.48
N ALA A 256 -3.19 -8.12 21.90
CA ALA A 256 -4.62 -7.90 22.04
C ALA A 256 -5.19 -7.45 20.69
N ALA A 257 -6.51 -7.30 20.57
CA ALA A 257 -7.15 -6.93 19.31
C ALA A 257 -6.66 -5.58 18.73
N ASN A 258 -6.31 -4.62 19.58
CA ASN A 258 -5.92 -3.27 19.18
C ASN A 258 -4.53 -2.83 19.69
N GLN A 259 -3.84 -3.66 20.48
CA GLN A 259 -2.58 -3.30 21.14
C GLN A 259 -1.60 -4.47 21.15
N VAL A 260 -0.32 -4.15 21.15
CA VAL A 260 0.79 -5.10 21.33
C VAL A 260 1.79 -4.51 22.32
N CYS A 261 2.46 -5.36 23.11
CA CYS A 261 3.60 -4.93 23.93
C CYS A 261 4.76 -5.90 23.83
N ILE A 262 5.96 -5.33 23.75
CA ILE A 262 7.22 -6.03 23.87
C ILE A 262 7.96 -5.64 25.14
N ARG A 263 8.74 -6.58 25.68
CA ARG A 263 9.78 -6.31 26.68
C ARG A 263 11.12 -6.23 25.96
N ASN A 264 11.73 -5.04 25.96
CA ASN A 264 13.03 -4.86 25.33
C ASN A 264 14.20 -5.31 26.23
N ALA A 265 15.42 -5.25 25.72
CA ALA A 265 16.63 -5.66 26.44
C ALA A 265 16.91 -4.85 27.74
N ARG A 266 16.25 -3.71 27.94
CA ARG A 266 16.34 -2.90 29.17
C ARG A 266 15.24 -3.22 30.19
N GLY A 267 14.39 -4.22 29.89
CA GLY A 267 13.24 -4.56 30.73
C GLY A 267 12.09 -3.54 30.65
N VAL A 268 12.16 -2.60 29.69
CA VAL A 268 11.09 -1.63 29.43
C VAL A 268 9.99 -2.33 28.64
N LEU A 269 8.74 -2.07 29.03
CA LEU A 269 7.55 -2.58 28.35
C LEU A 269 7.10 -1.54 27.33
N VAL A 270 7.35 -1.76 26.05
CA VAL A 270 7.02 -0.82 24.97
C VAL A 270 5.73 -1.26 24.31
N HIS A 271 4.74 -0.36 24.27
CA HIS A 271 3.38 -0.62 23.78
C HIS A 271 3.13 0.11 22.48
N PHE A 272 2.48 -0.56 21.54
CA PHE A 272 2.10 0.00 20.24
C PHE A 272 0.64 -0.35 19.94
N PRO A 273 -0.11 0.52 19.23
CA PRO A 273 -1.36 0.09 18.64
C PRO A 273 -1.07 -0.93 17.52
N ARG A 274 -2.05 -1.76 17.16
CA ARG A 274 -1.92 -2.65 15.99
C ARG A 274 -2.16 -1.97 14.67
N TRP A 275 -3.05 -0.98 14.68
CA TRP A 275 -3.35 -0.17 13.49
C TRP A 275 -2.14 0.66 13.09
N ASN A 276 -1.74 0.60 11.81
CA ASN A 276 -0.54 1.24 11.24
C ASN A 276 0.80 0.77 11.83
N PHE A 277 0.85 -0.41 12.44
CA PHE A 277 2.10 -1.03 12.88
C PHE A 277 2.23 -2.44 12.32
N ARG A 278 3.45 -2.78 11.94
CA ARG A 278 3.83 -4.15 11.60
C ARG A 278 4.42 -4.82 12.83
N ILE A 279 4.08 -6.09 13.03
CA ILE A 279 4.58 -6.96 14.09
C ILE A 279 5.01 -8.26 13.41
N GLN A 280 6.26 -8.66 13.57
CA GLN A 280 6.79 -9.87 12.94
C GLN A 280 7.79 -10.57 13.85
N VAL A 281 7.94 -11.89 13.73
CA VAL A 281 8.96 -12.65 14.48
C VAL A 281 10.35 -12.14 14.10
N ALA A 282 11.18 -11.86 15.10
CA ALA A 282 12.55 -11.44 14.90
C ALA A 282 13.42 -12.65 14.54
N GLU A 283 14.21 -12.54 13.47
CA GLU A 283 15.13 -13.59 13.06
C GLU A 283 16.34 -13.67 14.03
N GLU A 284 16.71 -14.90 14.43
CA GLU A 284 17.88 -15.15 15.27
C GLU A 284 19.18 -15.09 14.45
N GLY A 285 19.86 -13.93 14.45
CA GLY A 285 21.19 -13.79 13.85
C GLY A 285 21.64 -12.33 13.76
N GLY A 286 22.65 -11.96 14.55
CA GLY A 286 23.11 -10.58 14.69
C GLY A 286 23.87 -10.00 13.47
N SER A 287 23.52 -8.75 13.14
CA SER A 287 24.39 -7.65 12.66
C SER A 287 25.58 -8.00 11.74
N SER A 288 25.35 -7.86 10.43
CA SER A 288 26.10 -6.91 9.61
C SER A 288 25.24 -6.58 8.39
N ILE A 289 25.04 -5.28 8.13
CA ILE A 289 24.37 -4.81 6.92
C ILE A 289 25.33 -5.09 5.76
N SER A 290 25.18 -6.26 5.14
CA SER A 290 25.68 -6.52 3.79
C SER A 290 24.53 -6.32 2.81
N VAL A 291 24.79 -5.49 1.82
CA VAL A 291 23.88 -5.12 0.73
C VAL A 291 23.18 -6.36 0.15
N THR A 292 21.86 -6.27 0.16
CA THR A 292 20.82 -7.24 -0.22
C THR A 292 21.00 -7.88 -1.60
N LYS A 293 20.93 -9.21 -1.63
CA LYS A 293 20.18 -9.95 -2.66
C LYS A 293 18.95 -10.57 -1.97
N ALA A 294 17.83 -10.53 -2.69
CA ALA A 294 16.47 -10.92 -2.34
C ALA A 294 16.33 -11.93 -1.19
N ASP A 295 15.60 -11.56 -0.13
CA ASP A 295 14.89 -12.46 0.81
C ASP A 295 14.16 -11.57 1.84
N GLY A 296 12.90 -11.21 1.58
CA GLY A 296 12.13 -10.28 2.43
C GLY A 296 10.63 -10.53 2.42
N LEU A 297 10.22 -11.74 2.03
CA LEU A 297 8.83 -12.12 1.85
C LEU A 297 8.44 -13.18 2.89
N PRO A 298 7.27 -13.08 3.54
CA PRO A 298 6.84 -14.04 4.54
C PRO A 298 6.91 -15.48 4.00
N LEU A 299 7.41 -16.43 4.78
CA LEU A 299 7.41 -17.84 4.38
C LEU A 299 5.97 -18.29 4.10
N LEU A 300 5.72 -18.81 2.90
CA LEU A 300 4.46 -19.48 2.60
C LEU A 300 4.54 -20.91 3.10
N ASP A 301 3.43 -21.47 3.61
CA ASP A 301 3.35 -22.90 3.95
C ASP A 301 3.69 -23.79 2.73
N ARG A 302 3.35 -23.30 1.54
CA ARG A 302 3.69 -23.85 0.22
C ARG A 302 3.86 -22.71 -0.79
N PRO A 303 4.67 -22.86 -1.86
CA PRO A 303 4.69 -21.86 -2.92
C PRO A 303 3.28 -21.63 -3.48
N HIS A 304 3.02 -20.41 -3.94
CA HIS A 304 1.87 -20.15 -4.80
C HIS A 304 1.94 -21.04 -6.03
N ARG A 305 0.80 -21.45 -6.57
CA ARG A 305 0.79 -22.22 -7.81
C ARG A 305 0.15 -21.43 -8.93
N LEU A 306 0.90 -21.17 -10.00
CA LEU A 306 0.37 -20.50 -11.17
C LEU A 306 -0.02 -21.53 -12.24
N PHE A 307 -1.33 -21.71 -12.44
CA PHE A 307 -1.86 -22.35 -13.63
C PHE A 307 -1.60 -21.45 -14.83
N TYR A 308 -0.77 -21.92 -15.75
CA TYR A 308 -0.29 -21.13 -16.87
C TYR A 308 -0.14 -21.94 -18.16
N HIS A 309 0.02 -21.24 -19.28
CA HIS A 309 0.49 -21.82 -20.53
C HIS A 309 1.43 -20.82 -21.23
N PRO A 310 2.59 -21.24 -21.79
CA PRO A 310 3.54 -20.32 -22.43
C PRO A 310 2.98 -19.51 -23.61
N LEU A 311 1.95 -20.02 -24.29
CA LEU A 311 1.24 -19.29 -25.36
C LEU A 311 0.19 -18.29 -24.87
N SER A 312 -0.12 -18.26 -23.57
CA SER A 312 -1.08 -17.30 -23.02
C SER A 312 -0.35 -15.96 -22.78
N PRO A 313 -0.69 -14.89 -23.52
CA PRO A 313 -0.05 -13.60 -23.30
C PRO A 313 -0.35 -13.05 -21.90
N PHE A 314 -1.52 -13.36 -21.33
CA PHE A 314 -1.87 -13.00 -19.96
C PHE A 314 -1.00 -13.73 -18.92
N SER A 315 -0.70 -15.01 -19.15
CA SER A 315 0.22 -15.78 -18.28
C SER A 315 1.63 -15.22 -18.35
N ARG A 316 2.09 -14.87 -19.57
CA ARG A 316 3.40 -14.26 -19.79
C ARG A 316 3.54 -12.94 -19.05
N LYS A 317 2.52 -12.07 -19.15
CA LYS A 317 2.47 -10.81 -18.41
C LYS A 317 2.64 -11.03 -16.91
N VAL A 318 1.85 -11.93 -16.31
CA VAL A 318 1.91 -12.22 -14.87
C VAL A 318 3.29 -12.70 -14.44
N TYR A 319 3.86 -13.65 -15.18
CA TYR A 319 5.15 -14.22 -14.79
C TYR A 319 6.31 -13.25 -15.06
N MET A 320 6.22 -12.40 -16.09
CA MET A 320 7.14 -11.27 -16.26
C MET A 320 7.12 -10.34 -15.04
N VAL A 321 5.93 -9.95 -14.58
CA VAL A 321 5.78 -9.10 -13.38
C VAL A 321 6.37 -9.80 -12.15
N ALA A 322 6.20 -11.11 -11.99
CA ALA A 322 6.82 -11.85 -10.90
C ALA A 322 8.36 -11.81 -10.95
N LEU A 323 8.96 -11.92 -12.13
CA LEU A 323 10.41 -11.80 -12.31
C LEU A 323 10.91 -10.38 -12.01
N GLU A 324 10.19 -9.37 -12.49
CA GLU A 324 10.50 -7.94 -12.23
C GLU A 324 10.51 -7.60 -10.74
N LEU A 325 9.50 -8.11 -10.03
CA LEU A 325 9.33 -7.88 -8.59
C LEU A 325 10.23 -8.78 -7.74
N GLY A 326 10.87 -9.79 -8.33
CA GLY A 326 11.66 -10.78 -7.60
C GLY A 326 10.81 -11.71 -6.73
N THR A 327 9.58 -12.02 -7.16
CA THR A 327 8.63 -12.91 -6.47
C THR A 327 8.46 -14.26 -7.19
N ALA A 328 9.15 -14.47 -8.31
CA ALA A 328 9.01 -15.68 -9.14
C ALA A 328 9.41 -16.98 -8.43
N ASP A 329 10.35 -16.93 -7.49
CA ASP A 329 10.80 -18.04 -6.64
C ASP A 329 9.71 -18.56 -5.69
N ARG A 330 8.67 -17.75 -5.45
CA ARG A 330 7.49 -18.12 -4.64
C ARG A 330 6.39 -18.78 -5.46
N ILE A 331 6.57 -18.89 -6.78
CA ILE A 331 5.57 -19.41 -7.71
C ILE A 331 6.04 -20.77 -8.25
N GLU A 332 5.33 -21.82 -7.84
CA GLU A 332 5.33 -23.08 -8.55
C GLU A 332 4.50 -22.95 -9.83
N LEU A 333 5.15 -23.07 -10.97
CA LEU A 333 4.46 -23.10 -12.26
C LEU A 333 3.75 -24.44 -12.46
N GLN A 334 2.49 -24.45 -12.89
CA GLN A 334 1.82 -25.66 -13.38
C GLN A 334 1.25 -25.40 -14.77
N THR A 335 1.85 -26.06 -15.76
CA THR A 335 1.37 -25.98 -17.14
C THR A 335 0.03 -26.71 -17.23
N VAL A 336 -0.98 -26.01 -17.71
CA VAL A 336 -2.32 -26.54 -17.96
C VAL A 336 -2.85 -26.02 -19.28
N VAL A 337 -3.85 -26.68 -19.83
CA VAL A 337 -4.53 -26.25 -21.05
C VAL A 337 -6.03 -26.29 -20.82
N VAL A 338 -6.66 -25.15 -21.06
CA VAL A 338 -8.10 -24.95 -20.93
C VAL A 338 -8.68 -24.41 -22.24
N ALA A 339 -9.87 -24.87 -22.59
CA ALA A 339 -10.62 -24.38 -23.73
C ALA A 339 -12.12 -24.45 -23.42
N PRO A 340 -12.94 -23.55 -23.99
CA PRO A 340 -14.40 -23.57 -23.80
C PRO A 340 -15.07 -24.78 -24.48
N VAL A 341 -14.35 -25.48 -25.36
CA VAL A 341 -14.79 -26.72 -26.02
C VAL A 341 -13.77 -27.82 -25.76
N LYS A 342 -14.26 -29.04 -25.54
CA LYS A 342 -13.40 -30.16 -25.17
C LYS A 342 -12.61 -30.68 -26.38
N TYR A 343 -11.29 -30.66 -26.27
CA TYR A 343 -10.36 -31.36 -27.14
C TYR A 343 -9.65 -32.44 -26.32
N PRO A 344 -10.07 -33.73 -26.43
CA PRO A 344 -9.45 -34.81 -25.67
C PRO A 344 -7.94 -34.88 -25.88
N GLY A 345 -7.18 -34.99 -24.80
CA GLY A 345 -5.71 -34.99 -24.82
C GLY A 345 -5.06 -33.60 -24.91
N TRP A 346 -5.86 -32.53 -25.07
CA TRP A 346 -5.37 -31.16 -25.08
C TRP A 346 -6.01 -30.30 -24.00
N SER A 347 -7.35 -30.21 -23.89
CA SER A 347 -8.02 -29.28 -22.98
C SER A 347 -8.66 -29.94 -21.75
N ASP A 348 -8.03 -30.99 -21.23
CA ASP A 348 -8.61 -31.82 -20.16
C ASP A 348 -8.48 -31.22 -18.75
N ASP A 349 -7.74 -30.11 -18.59
CA ASP A 349 -7.49 -29.48 -17.28
C ASP A 349 -8.60 -28.55 -16.79
N VAL A 350 -9.69 -28.37 -17.57
CA VAL A 350 -10.81 -27.48 -17.20
C VAL A 350 -11.35 -27.78 -15.79
N PRO A 351 -11.64 -29.03 -15.39
CA PRO A 351 -12.11 -29.33 -14.03
C PRO A 351 -11.10 -28.91 -12.96
N THR A 352 -9.81 -29.18 -13.18
CA THR A 352 -8.71 -28.84 -12.24
C THR A 352 -8.62 -27.32 -12.03
N VAL A 353 -8.66 -26.53 -13.10
CA VAL A 353 -8.61 -25.07 -12.98
C VAL A 353 -9.90 -24.52 -12.37
N ALA A 354 -11.06 -25.12 -12.68
CA ALA A 354 -12.37 -24.72 -12.18
C ALA A 354 -12.51 -24.77 -10.65
N GLU A 355 -11.72 -25.62 -9.98
CA GLU A 355 -11.70 -25.71 -8.51
C GLU A 355 -11.24 -24.40 -7.83
N SER A 356 -10.38 -23.63 -8.50
CA SER A 356 -9.82 -22.37 -7.98
C SER A 356 -10.25 -21.13 -8.77
N ASN A 357 -10.66 -21.30 -10.02
CA ASN A 357 -11.20 -20.23 -10.85
C ASN A 357 -12.44 -20.76 -11.59
N PRO A 358 -13.67 -20.36 -11.20
CA PRO A 358 -14.90 -20.89 -11.79
C PRO A 358 -15.05 -20.60 -13.29
N LEU A 359 -14.25 -19.67 -13.85
CA LEU A 359 -14.21 -19.39 -15.29
C LEU A 359 -13.28 -20.33 -16.08
N ALA A 360 -12.48 -21.15 -15.38
CA ALA A 360 -11.43 -22.00 -15.94
C ALA A 360 -10.54 -21.26 -16.95
N LYS A 361 -10.15 -20.02 -16.63
CA LYS A 361 -9.30 -19.16 -17.47
C LYS A 361 -7.87 -19.10 -16.96
N LEU A 362 -6.93 -18.90 -17.89
CA LEU A 362 -5.52 -18.67 -17.55
C LEU A 362 -5.17 -17.18 -17.66
N PRO A 363 -4.26 -16.67 -16.81
CA PRO A 363 -3.66 -17.37 -15.67
C PRO A 363 -4.62 -17.48 -14.48
N THR A 364 -4.37 -18.46 -13.60
CA THR A 364 -4.99 -18.56 -12.26
C THR A 364 -3.89 -18.83 -11.25
N LEU A 365 -3.78 -17.99 -10.23
CA LEU A 365 -2.82 -18.15 -9.13
C LEU A 365 -3.55 -18.78 -7.94
N VAL A 366 -3.17 -19.99 -7.56
CA VAL A 366 -3.65 -20.66 -6.35
C VAL A 366 -2.74 -20.27 -5.19
N LEU A 367 -3.32 -19.72 -4.12
CA LEU A 367 -2.55 -19.23 -3.00
C LEU A 367 -2.02 -20.39 -2.14
N GLY A 368 -0.72 -20.39 -1.83
CA GLY A 368 -0.10 -21.52 -1.13
C GLY A 368 -0.46 -21.61 0.36
N ASN A 369 -0.95 -20.52 0.96
CA ASN A 369 -1.35 -20.42 2.36
C ASN A 369 -2.76 -20.96 2.64
N ASN A 370 -3.70 -20.83 1.70
CA ASN A 370 -5.10 -21.20 1.93
C ASN A 370 -5.76 -21.95 0.76
N GLY A 371 -5.11 -22.05 -0.40
CA GLY A 371 -5.64 -22.70 -1.59
C GLY A 371 -6.65 -21.88 -2.39
N ASP A 372 -6.93 -20.64 -2.01
CA ASP A 372 -7.86 -19.78 -2.74
C ASP A 372 -7.29 -19.39 -4.12
N GLY A 373 -8.16 -19.24 -5.11
CA GLY A 373 -7.75 -18.77 -6.43
C GLY A 373 -7.83 -17.25 -6.57
N VAL A 374 -6.74 -16.65 -7.02
CA VAL A 374 -6.67 -15.29 -7.55
C VAL A 374 -6.62 -15.38 -9.08
N TYR A 375 -7.63 -14.82 -9.74
CA TYR A 375 -7.79 -14.87 -11.19
C TYR A 375 -8.17 -13.50 -11.75
N ASP A 376 -8.05 -13.35 -13.08
CA ASP A 376 -7.81 -12.09 -13.79
C ASP A 376 -6.36 -11.62 -13.68
N SER A 377 -5.72 -11.45 -14.84
CA SER A 377 -4.30 -11.15 -14.89
C SER A 377 -3.91 -9.79 -14.33
N LYS A 378 -4.83 -8.81 -14.23
CA LYS A 378 -4.55 -7.53 -13.55
C LYS A 378 -4.61 -7.72 -12.04
N VAL A 379 -5.60 -8.45 -11.55
CA VAL A 379 -5.75 -8.75 -10.12
C VAL A 379 -4.55 -9.55 -9.62
N ILE A 380 -4.07 -10.52 -10.41
CA ILE A 380 -2.85 -11.27 -10.07
C ILE A 380 -1.62 -10.34 -10.05
N CYS A 381 -1.47 -9.42 -11.02
CA CYS A 381 -0.38 -8.45 -10.99
C CYS A 381 -0.47 -7.52 -9.76
N ASP A 382 -1.66 -7.00 -9.43
CA ASP A 382 -1.88 -6.17 -8.23
C ASP A 382 -1.56 -6.98 -6.94
N PHE A 383 -1.94 -8.26 -6.90
CA PHE A 383 -1.59 -9.17 -5.80
C PHE A 383 -0.08 -9.35 -5.68
N LEU A 384 0.62 -9.62 -6.79
CA LEU A 384 2.08 -9.78 -6.76
C LEU A 384 2.81 -8.49 -6.39
N GLU A 385 2.29 -7.32 -6.79
CA GLU A 385 2.82 -6.02 -6.38
C GLU A 385 2.64 -5.76 -4.88
N ASP A 386 1.49 -6.14 -4.32
CA ASP A 386 1.25 -6.07 -2.88
C ASP A 386 2.12 -7.09 -2.11
N GLU A 387 2.20 -8.31 -2.62
CA GLU A 387 3.01 -9.39 -2.05
C GLU A 387 4.49 -9.05 -2.08
N ALA A 388 4.98 -8.39 -3.14
CA ALA A 388 6.41 -8.16 -3.34
C ALA A 388 7.09 -7.44 -2.17
N LEU A 389 6.38 -6.69 -1.32
CA LEU A 389 6.85 -6.06 -0.06
C LEU A 389 8.28 -5.46 -0.08
N THR A 390 8.81 -5.19 -1.26
CA THR A 390 10.17 -4.74 -1.54
C THR A 390 10.13 -3.27 -1.91
N ASP A 391 11.28 -2.61 -1.87
CA ASP A 391 11.46 -1.25 -2.38
C ASP A 391 11.36 -1.19 -3.92
N LYS A 392 11.27 -2.34 -4.58
CA LYS A 392 11.04 -2.52 -6.02
C LYS A 392 9.55 -2.45 -6.36
N ARG A 393 8.93 -1.29 -6.14
CA ARG A 393 7.61 -1.05 -6.74
C ARG A 393 7.73 -0.81 -8.23
N SER A 394 6.90 -1.51 -8.99
CA SER A 394 6.76 -1.41 -10.44
C SER A 394 6.28 -0.01 -10.87
N ASP A 395 5.44 0.65 -10.05
CA ASP A 395 5.07 2.07 -10.17
C ASP A 395 5.35 2.82 -8.85
N PRO A 396 6.26 3.81 -8.83
CA PRO A 396 6.58 4.57 -7.63
C PRO A 396 5.49 5.59 -7.22
N ARG A 397 4.50 5.87 -8.08
CA ARG A 397 3.41 6.81 -7.80
C ARG A 397 2.15 6.04 -7.37
N PRO A 398 1.67 6.20 -6.12
CA PRO A 398 0.38 5.64 -5.74
C PRO A 398 -0.72 6.14 -6.69
N ARG A 399 -1.48 5.23 -7.32
CA ARG A 399 -2.69 5.52 -8.13
C ARG A 399 -2.46 6.24 -9.47
N ASN A 400 -1.49 5.80 -10.27
CA ASN A 400 -1.32 6.24 -11.66
C ASN A 400 -2.41 5.67 -12.59
N TRP A 401 -3.58 6.31 -12.59
CA TRP A 401 -4.73 5.87 -13.38
C TRP A 401 -4.47 5.83 -14.89
N ARG A 402 -3.57 6.69 -15.40
CA ARG A 402 -3.22 6.69 -16.83
C ARG A 402 -2.46 5.43 -17.22
N LEU A 403 -1.47 5.03 -16.42
CA LEU A 403 -0.70 3.81 -16.67
C LEU A 403 -1.56 2.54 -16.46
N ARG A 404 -2.43 2.53 -15.44
CA ARG A 404 -3.44 1.46 -15.27
C ARG A 404 -4.43 1.38 -16.44
N THR A 405 -4.81 2.52 -17.02
CA THR A 405 -5.62 2.56 -18.24
C THR A 405 -4.87 1.96 -19.43
N LEU A 406 -3.55 2.15 -19.52
CA LEU A 406 -2.73 1.55 -20.58
C LEU A 406 -2.59 0.04 -20.40
N GLN A 407 -2.42 -0.45 -19.18
CA GLN A 407 -2.50 -1.89 -18.89
C GLN A 407 -3.84 -2.46 -19.35
N ALA A 408 -4.95 -1.77 -19.05
CA ALA A 408 -6.28 -2.19 -19.49
C ALA A 408 -6.45 -2.16 -21.01
N CYS A 409 -5.86 -1.17 -21.69
CA CYS A 409 -5.82 -1.10 -23.15
C CYS A 409 -5.08 -2.31 -23.73
N ALA A 410 -3.86 -2.59 -23.25
CA ALA A 410 -3.05 -3.72 -23.69
C ALA A 410 -3.74 -5.06 -23.45
N ASP A 411 -4.40 -5.25 -22.30
CA ASP A 411 -5.16 -6.46 -22.03
C ASP A 411 -6.32 -6.65 -23.01
N GLY A 412 -7.09 -5.59 -23.28
CA GLY A 412 -8.17 -5.63 -24.27
C GLY A 412 -7.67 -5.92 -25.69
N MET A 413 -6.47 -5.44 -26.04
CA MET A 413 -5.82 -5.78 -27.31
C MET A 413 -5.41 -7.26 -27.36
N MET A 414 -4.83 -7.80 -26.28
CA MET A 414 -4.48 -9.23 -26.19
C MET A 414 -5.71 -10.13 -26.25
N GLU A 415 -6.84 -9.72 -25.66
CA GLU A 415 -8.12 -10.43 -25.79
C GLU A 415 -8.56 -10.47 -27.26
N ALA A 416 -8.50 -9.33 -27.95
CA ALA A 416 -8.82 -9.24 -29.37
C ALA A 416 -7.91 -10.15 -30.22
N GLN A 417 -6.61 -10.21 -29.91
CA GLN A 417 -5.65 -11.10 -30.58
C GLN A 417 -5.99 -12.58 -30.37
N VAL A 418 -6.34 -13.00 -29.13
CA VAL A 418 -6.77 -14.37 -28.84
C VAL A 418 -8.05 -14.73 -29.60
N LEU A 419 -9.01 -13.81 -29.67
CA LEU A 419 -10.24 -14.01 -30.43
C LEU A 419 -9.97 -14.17 -31.94
N ILE A 420 -9.03 -13.40 -32.49
CA ILE A 420 -8.57 -13.58 -33.89
C ILE A 420 -7.95 -14.96 -34.08
N LEU A 421 -7.11 -15.42 -33.14
CA LEU A 421 -6.52 -16.77 -33.22
C LEU A 421 -7.58 -17.86 -33.19
N TYR A 422 -8.61 -17.74 -32.34
CA TYR A 422 -9.73 -18.69 -32.32
C TYR A 422 -10.51 -18.70 -33.64
N GLU A 423 -10.75 -17.54 -34.25
CA GLU A 423 -11.38 -17.49 -35.58
C GLU A 423 -10.50 -18.16 -36.65
N LYS A 424 -9.21 -17.80 -36.70
CA LYS A 424 -8.27 -18.27 -37.74
C LYS A 424 -7.85 -19.73 -37.60
N LYS A 425 -7.77 -20.28 -36.38
CA LYS A 425 -7.22 -21.61 -36.11
C LYS A 425 -8.28 -22.62 -35.73
N ILE A 426 -9.23 -22.26 -34.88
CA ILE A 426 -10.26 -23.20 -34.41
C ILE A 426 -11.49 -23.18 -35.32
N ARG A 427 -12.05 -21.99 -35.57
CA ARG A 427 -13.32 -21.86 -36.30
C ARG A 427 -13.16 -22.03 -37.80
N ALA A 428 -12.02 -21.61 -38.36
CA ALA A 428 -11.68 -21.84 -39.77
C ALA A 428 -11.61 -23.33 -40.12
N GLU A 429 -10.99 -24.16 -39.28
CA GLU A 429 -10.93 -25.63 -39.47
C GLU A 429 -12.32 -26.28 -39.49
N ASN A 430 -13.29 -25.65 -38.84
CA ASN A 430 -14.68 -26.09 -38.78
C ASN A 430 -15.58 -25.36 -39.81
N ASN A 431 -14.99 -24.59 -40.73
CA ASN A 431 -15.68 -23.80 -41.76
C ASN A 431 -16.71 -22.79 -41.21
N ILE A 432 -16.49 -22.25 -40.01
CA ILE A 432 -17.39 -21.29 -39.32
C ILE A 432 -16.67 -20.00 -38.90
N ALA A 433 -15.57 -19.66 -39.57
CA ALA A 433 -14.84 -18.42 -39.36
C ALA A 433 -15.64 -17.20 -39.82
N TYR A 434 -15.62 -16.11 -39.04
CA TYR A 434 -16.31 -14.87 -39.37
C TYR A 434 -15.33 -13.71 -39.61
N GLN A 435 -15.11 -13.37 -40.87
CA GLN A 435 -14.12 -12.36 -41.26
C GLN A 435 -14.39 -10.98 -40.65
N ALA A 436 -15.64 -10.50 -40.65
CA ALA A 436 -15.93 -9.17 -40.10
C ALA A 436 -15.66 -9.09 -38.59
N TRP A 437 -15.72 -10.22 -37.86
CA TRP A 437 -15.26 -10.27 -36.46
C TRP A 437 -13.75 -10.09 -36.36
N ILE A 438 -12.98 -10.79 -37.20
CA ILE A 438 -11.52 -10.61 -37.28
C ILE A 438 -11.18 -9.14 -37.59
N ASP A 439 -11.86 -8.54 -38.57
CA ASP A 439 -11.63 -7.15 -38.98
C ASP A 439 -11.91 -6.18 -37.82
N GLY A 440 -13.05 -6.34 -37.13
CA GLY A 440 -13.41 -5.50 -35.98
C GLY A 440 -12.47 -5.66 -34.77
N GLN A 441 -11.94 -6.86 -34.52
CA GLN A 441 -10.91 -7.06 -33.49
C GLN A 441 -9.57 -6.44 -33.91
N THR A 442 -9.23 -6.52 -35.20
CA THR A 442 -8.01 -5.91 -35.76
C THR A 442 -8.07 -4.39 -35.63
N GLU A 443 -9.22 -3.77 -35.91
CA GLU A 443 -9.39 -2.32 -35.79
C GLU A 443 -9.20 -1.83 -34.33
N LYS A 444 -9.69 -2.59 -33.34
CA LYS A 444 -9.44 -2.29 -31.91
C LYS A 444 -7.96 -2.31 -31.59
N ILE A 445 -7.24 -3.32 -32.09
CA ILE A 445 -5.80 -3.47 -31.90
C ILE A 445 -5.06 -2.27 -32.52
N MET A 446 -5.43 -1.85 -33.73
CA MET A 446 -4.80 -0.71 -34.40
C MET A 446 -5.01 0.61 -33.63
N ARG A 447 -6.24 0.90 -33.19
CA ARG A 447 -6.52 2.07 -32.33
C ARG A 447 -5.78 2.01 -31.00
N GLY A 448 -5.64 0.81 -30.44
CA GLY A 448 -4.85 0.57 -29.24
C GLY A 448 -3.38 0.92 -29.45
N PHE A 449 -2.79 0.49 -30.57
CA PHE A 449 -1.42 0.85 -30.91
C PHE A 449 -1.21 2.35 -31.15
N ASP A 450 -2.17 3.05 -31.77
CA ASP A 450 -2.12 4.52 -31.89
C ASP A 450 -2.09 5.19 -30.52
N GLN A 451 -2.90 4.67 -29.59
CA GLN A 451 -2.92 5.15 -28.22
C GLN A 451 -1.59 4.86 -27.49
N LEU A 452 -0.96 3.72 -27.74
CA LEU A 452 0.35 3.37 -27.15
C LEU A 452 1.48 4.25 -27.71
N GLU A 453 1.55 4.44 -29.02
CA GLU A 453 2.49 5.37 -29.68
C GLU A 453 2.39 6.78 -29.07
N LEU A 454 1.16 7.29 -28.91
CA LEU A 454 0.92 8.59 -28.29
C LEU A 454 1.43 8.66 -26.85
N GLU A 455 1.28 7.60 -26.06
CA GLU A 455 1.68 7.60 -24.64
C GLU A 455 3.17 7.38 -24.44
N VAL A 456 3.85 6.71 -25.39
CA VAL A 456 5.32 6.74 -25.47
C VAL A 456 5.80 8.16 -25.75
N GLY A 457 5.23 8.85 -26.75
CA GLY A 457 5.63 10.23 -27.08
C GLY A 457 5.32 11.25 -25.98
N ARG A 458 4.33 10.98 -25.12
CA ARG A 458 4.03 11.78 -23.92
C ARG A 458 4.94 11.47 -22.73
N GLY A 459 5.78 10.43 -22.81
CA GLY A 459 6.60 9.94 -21.70
C GLY A 459 5.79 9.31 -20.57
N THR A 460 4.54 8.90 -20.84
CA THR A 460 3.71 8.17 -19.86
C THR A 460 4.07 6.68 -19.86
N LEU A 461 4.24 6.10 -21.04
CA LEU A 461 4.80 4.75 -21.20
C LEU A 461 6.31 4.91 -21.40
N GLN A 462 7.08 4.72 -20.34
CA GLN A 462 8.53 4.87 -20.37
C GLN A 462 9.17 3.51 -20.71
N ALA A 463 10.37 3.55 -21.28
CA ALA A 463 11.13 2.31 -21.40
C ALA A 463 11.57 1.85 -20.01
N PRO A 464 11.57 0.54 -19.73
CA PRO A 464 11.93 0.04 -18.41
C PRO A 464 13.40 0.39 -18.13
N ALA A 465 13.66 1.02 -16.99
CA ALA A 465 15.04 1.29 -16.58
C ALA A 465 15.69 0.00 -16.07
N ASN A 466 17.02 -0.12 -16.20
CA ASN A 466 17.73 -1.34 -15.80
C ASN A 466 17.88 -1.47 -14.28
N ASP A 467 17.67 -0.39 -13.53
CA ASP A 467 17.84 -0.29 -12.09
C ASP A 467 16.52 -0.32 -11.30
N SER A 468 15.38 -0.44 -11.99
CA SER A 468 14.05 -0.53 -11.38
C SER A 468 13.18 -1.58 -12.07
N PRO A 469 12.23 -2.18 -11.35
CA PRO A 469 11.26 -3.11 -11.93
C PRO A 469 10.38 -2.40 -12.95
N ALA A 470 10.02 -3.10 -14.01
CA ALA A 470 9.01 -2.62 -14.95
C ALA A 470 7.60 -2.76 -14.37
N SER A 471 6.73 -1.80 -14.68
CA SER A 471 5.33 -1.81 -14.29
C SER A 471 4.54 -2.93 -14.97
N ALA A 472 3.46 -3.40 -14.31
CA ALA A 472 2.55 -4.37 -14.92
C ALA A 472 1.93 -3.85 -16.24
N ALA A 473 1.81 -2.53 -16.40
CA ALA A 473 1.39 -1.91 -17.65
C ALA A 473 2.44 -2.03 -18.76
N GLU A 474 3.70 -1.75 -18.46
CA GLU A 474 4.79 -1.89 -19.43
C GLU A 474 4.99 -3.36 -19.82
N CYS A 475 4.95 -4.29 -18.86
CA CYS A 475 4.92 -5.73 -19.14
C CYS A 475 3.74 -6.11 -20.04
N ALA A 476 2.54 -5.61 -19.76
CA ALA A 476 1.36 -5.87 -20.59
C ALA A 476 1.54 -5.38 -22.03
N VAL A 477 2.07 -4.17 -22.21
CA VAL A 477 2.32 -3.60 -23.55
C VAL A 477 3.41 -4.38 -24.27
N ALA A 478 4.51 -4.73 -23.61
CA ALA A 478 5.59 -5.50 -24.21
C ALA A 478 5.09 -6.87 -24.70
N VAL A 479 4.29 -7.58 -23.89
CA VAL A 479 3.70 -8.85 -24.30
C VAL A 479 2.69 -8.67 -25.44
N CYS A 480 1.83 -7.65 -25.35
CA CYS A 480 0.84 -7.34 -26.38
C CYS A 480 1.49 -7.06 -27.74
N VAL A 481 2.60 -6.31 -27.75
CA VAL A 481 3.38 -6.02 -28.96
C VAL A 481 4.06 -7.29 -29.48
N ALA A 482 4.67 -8.09 -28.61
CA ALA A 482 5.36 -9.32 -29.00
C ALA A 482 4.43 -10.37 -29.61
N MET A 483 3.16 -10.41 -29.16
CA MET A 483 2.16 -11.34 -29.68
C MET A 483 1.75 -11.02 -31.13
N MET A 484 2.05 -9.81 -31.63
CA MET A 484 1.74 -9.41 -33.00
C MET A 484 2.49 -10.22 -34.06
N ASP A 485 3.71 -10.65 -33.73
CA ASP A 485 4.49 -11.52 -34.61
C ASP A 485 3.84 -12.92 -34.74
N ILE A 486 2.92 -13.29 -33.83
CA ILE A 486 2.14 -14.54 -33.88
C ILE A 486 0.82 -14.37 -34.65
N VAL A 487 0.18 -13.19 -34.60
CA VAL A 487 -1.09 -12.92 -35.29
C VAL A 487 -0.94 -12.34 -36.71
N GLU A 488 0.29 -12.05 -37.14
CA GLU A 488 0.68 -11.60 -38.49
C GLU A 488 0.04 -10.28 -38.94
N VAL A 489 -0.17 -9.34 -38.01
CA VAL A 489 -0.73 -8.02 -38.33
C VAL A 489 0.39 -6.97 -38.38
N GLN A 490 0.44 -6.20 -39.47
CA GLN A 490 1.42 -5.12 -39.67
C GLN A 490 1.03 -3.90 -38.82
N TRP A 491 1.88 -3.55 -37.84
CA TRP A 491 1.62 -2.47 -36.87
C TRP A 491 2.73 -1.41 -36.81
N ARG A 492 3.87 -1.63 -37.48
CA ARG A 492 5.12 -0.89 -37.26
C ARG A 492 5.19 0.45 -38.02
N ASP A 493 4.62 0.53 -39.21
CA ASP A 493 4.89 1.62 -40.19
C ASP A 493 4.57 3.03 -39.67
N ASP A 494 3.56 3.17 -38.80
CA ASP A 494 3.11 4.47 -38.28
C ASP A 494 3.51 4.74 -36.82
N ARG A 495 4.32 3.84 -36.21
CA ARG A 495 4.52 3.83 -34.74
C ARG A 495 5.99 3.71 -34.36
N PRO A 496 6.85 4.63 -34.84
CA PRO A 496 8.29 4.52 -34.67
C PRO A 496 8.74 4.61 -33.21
N GLN A 497 8.06 5.40 -32.37
CA GLN A 497 8.44 5.52 -30.95
C GLN A 497 8.10 4.24 -30.18
N LEU A 498 6.96 3.62 -30.47
CA LEU A 498 6.59 2.34 -29.89
C LEU A 498 7.52 1.21 -30.36
N VAL A 499 7.96 1.25 -31.63
CA VAL A 499 8.97 0.30 -32.15
C VAL A 499 10.28 0.45 -31.38
N GLU A 500 10.78 1.67 -31.21
CA GLU A 500 12.00 1.94 -30.43
C GLU A 500 11.83 1.53 -28.96
N TRP A 501 10.68 1.85 -28.36
CA TRP A 501 10.33 1.43 -27.00
C TRP A 501 10.35 -0.09 -26.86
N PHE A 502 9.80 -0.81 -27.83
CA PHE A 502 9.75 -2.28 -27.81
C PHE A 502 11.11 -2.93 -28.04
N GLN A 503 12.01 -2.32 -28.82
CA GLN A 503 13.37 -2.83 -29.01
C GLN A 503 14.11 -2.94 -27.67
N ARG A 504 13.95 -1.97 -26.76
CA ARG A 504 14.56 -2.00 -25.42
C ARG A 504 14.07 -3.17 -24.57
N TRP A 505 12.85 -3.66 -24.82
CA TRP A 505 12.31 -4.83 -24.13
C TRP A 505 12.89 -6.16 -24.60
N GLN A 506 13.42 -6.23 -25.83
CA GLN A 506 13.89 -7.50 -26.40
C GLN A 506 15.10 -8.09 -25.68
N GLU A 507 15.85 -7.25 -24.96
CA GLU A 507 17.06 -7.59 -24.21
C GLU A 507 16.81 -7.75 -22.71
N ARG A 508 15.60 -7.42 -22.21
CA ARG A 508 15.29 -7.48 -20.78
C ARG A 508 15.07 -8.92 -20.33
N ASP A 509 15.70 -9.33 -19.22
CA ASP A 509 15.70 -10.70 -18.72
C ASP A 509 14.28 -11.27 -18.56
N SER A 510 13.39 -10.55 -17.87
CA SER A 510 12.00 -10.96 -17.68
C SER A 510 11.26 -11.22 -19.00
N PHE A 511 11.58 -10.47 -20.07
CA PHE A 511 10.98 -10.67 -21.38
C PHE A 511 11.59 -11.85 -22.13
N VAL A 512 12.90 -12.07 -22.00
CA VAL A 512 13.64 -13.17 -22.64
C VAL A 512 13.28 -14.52 -22.02
N GLU A 513 13.29 -14.59 -20.69
CA GLU A 513 13.04 -15.82 -19.92
C GLU A 513 11.60 -16.32 -20.08
N THR A 514 10.67 -15.43 -20.41
CA THR A 514 9.24 -15.74 -20.55
C THR A 514 8.78 -15.89 -21.99
N ARG A 515 9.70 -16.02 -22.96
CA ARG A 515 9.32 -16.27 -24.36
C ARG A 515 8.54 -17.59 -24.48
N PRO A 516 7.57 -17.69 -25.41
CA PRO A 516 6.80 -18.93 -25.57
C PRO A 516 7.66 -20.16 -25.93
N SER A 517 8.83 -19.96 -26.53
CA SER A 517 9.78 -21.01 -26.88
C SER A 517 10.66 -21.49 -25.72
N VAL A 518 10.50 -20.91 -24.52
CA VAL A 518 11.31 -21.22 -23.34
C VAL A 518 10.43 -21.94 -22.31
N ASN A 519 10.97 -22.98 -21.68
CA ASN A 519 10.34 -23.60 -20.53
C ASN A 519 10.63 -22.74 -19.31
N TRP A 520 9.62 -22.01 -18.83
CA TRP A 520 9.80 -21.04 -17.75
C TRP A 520 10.21 -21.66 -16.40
N LYS A 521 10.16 -23.00 -16.27
CA LYS A 521 10.68 -23.73 -15.09
C LYS A 521 12.17 -24.04 -15.19
N THR A 522 12.64 -24.44 -16.37
CA THR A 522 13.99 -24.98 -16.57
C THR A 522 14.92 -24.05 -17.33
N GLY A 523 14.38 -23.02 -17.98
CA GLY A 523 15.12 -22.13 -18.90
C GLY A 523 15.51 -22.79 -20.22
N GLU A 524 15.17 -24.07 -20.43
CA GLU A 524 15.48 -24.81 -21.65
C GLU A 524 14.49 -24.49 -22.78
N ALA A 525 14.76 -24.97 -23.99
CA ALA A 525 13.80 -24.87 -25.09
C ALA A 525 12.51 -25.63 -24.73
N ALA A 526 11.37 -24.93 -24.72
CA ALA A 526 10.08 -25.57 -24.51
C ALA A 526 9.61 -26.31 -25.76
N ASP A 527 9.18 -27.55 -25.59
CA ASP A 527 8.23 -28.15 -26.52
C ASP A 527 6.84 -27.59 -26.22
N ILE A 528 6.42 -26.61 -27.01
CA ILE A 528 5.05 -26.06 -26.97
C ILE A 528 3.99 -27.07 -27.48
N GLY A 529 4.42 -28.28 -27.85
CA GLY A 529 3.58 -29.44 -28.12
C GLY A 529 2.45 -29.18 -29.12
N PHE A 530 1.28 -29.72 -28.81
CA PHE A 530 0.02 -29.59 -29.55
C PHE A 530 -0.37 -28.13 -29.85
N GLY A 531 0.08 -27.16 -29.03
CA GLY A 531 -0.14 -25.73 -29.30
C GLY A 531 0.50 -25.26 -30.61
N ARG A 532 1.60 -25.90 -31.05
CA ARG A 532 2.24 -25.61 -32.34
C ARG A 532 1.43 -26.14 -33.51
N ASP A 533 0.81 -27.31 -33.37
CA ASP A 533 -0.03 -27.91 -34.40
C ASP A 533 -1.37 -27.18 -34.52
N VAL A 534 -1.98 -26.75 -33.41
CA VAL A 534 -3.14 -25.84 -33.39
C VAL A 534 -2.79 -24.49 -34.02
N LEU A 535 -1.62 -23.91 -33.71
CA LEU A 535 -1.16 -22.69 -34.37
C LEU A 535 -0.85 -22.91 -35.86
N ASN A 536 -0.51 -24.12 -36.29
CA ASN A 536 -0.25 -24.46 -37.68
C ASN A 536 -1.47 -25.03 -38.43
N GLY A 537 -2.62 -25.15 -37.77
CA GLY A 537 -3.85 -25.71 -38.35
C GLY A 537 -3.76 -27.20 -38.70
N LYS A 538 -2.93 -27.97 -37.98
CA LYS A 538 -2.74 -29.41 -38.21
C LYS A 538 -3.41 -30.19 -37.08
N LYS A 539 -4.24 -31.18 -37.44
CA LYS A 539 -4.87 -32.10 -36.50
C LYS A 539 -3.82 -32.96 -35.77
N GLY A 540 -4.05 -33.18 -34.48
CA GLY A 540 -3.72 -34.45 -33.83
C GLY A 540 -4.86 -35.45 -34.02
#